data_AF-A0A699T5K0-F1
#
_entry.id   AF-A0A699T5K0-F1
#
_cell.length_a   1.000
_cell.length_b   1.000
_cell.length_c   1.000
_cell.angle_alpha   90.00
_cell.angle_beta   90.00
_cell.angle_gamma   90.00
#
_symmetry.space_group_name_H-M   'P 1'
#
loop_
_entity.id
_entity.type
_entity.pdbx_description
1 polymer ?
#
loop_
_entity_poly.entity_id
_entity_poly.type
_entity_poly.pdbx_seq_one_letter_code
_entity_poly.pdbx_strand_id
1 'polypeptide(L)'
;MRNIFSMLKEILQPQLKRKFTSLDGESLESYYSRIYKLMNELTRNKCKVTNHQVNVQFLLQLQPEWQRFVTLVKQSQELKHVSYHKFYDILKQHQHEVNEIRAEKIARAANPLALVA
;
A
#
# COMPACT_ATOMS: atom_id res chain seq x y z
N MET A 1 27.02 18.18 -1.10
CA MET A 1 26.09 18.92 -0.22
C MET A 1 24.82 18.09 -0.06
N ARG A 2 24.40 17.77 1.17
CA ARG A 2 23.16 17.03 1.45
C ARG A 2 21.98 17.96 1.14
N ASN A 3 21.07 17.50 0.28
CA ASN A 3 19.93 18.26 -0.22
C ASN A 3 18.92 18.40 0.94
N ILE A 4 18.36 19.59 1.20
CA ILE A 4 17.30 19.78 2.22
C ILE A 4 16.12 18.82 1.98
N PHE A 5 15.89 18.45 0.72
CA PHE A 5 14.95 17.42 0.32
C PHE A 5 15.27 16.02 0.86
N SER A 6 16.54 15.67 1.10
CA SER A 6 16.92 14.37 1.69
C SER A 6 16.80 14.38 3.21
N MET A 7 17.12 15.48 3.89
CA MET A 7 16.93 15.64 5.34
C MET A 7 15.44 15.66 5.72
N LEU A 8 14.60 16.34 4.94
CA LEU A 8 13.15 16.32 5.14
C LEU A 8 12.56 14.93 4.84
N LYS A 9 13.15 14.18 3.90
CA LYS A 9 12.75 12.80 3.63
C LYS A 9 13.01 11.89 4.83
N GLU A 10 14.12 12.01 5.54
CA GLU A 10 14.41 11.17 6.73
C GLU A 10 13.58 11.55 7.97
N ILE A 11 13.29 12.83 8.20
CA ILE A 11 12.55 13.28 9.40
C ILE A 11 11.03 13.15 9.23
N LEU A 12 10.50 13.37 8.02
CA LEU A 12 9.07 13.23 7.74
C LEU A 12 8.68 11.82 7.31
N GLN A 13 9.62 10.97 6.84
CA GLN A 13 9.27 9.59 6.47
C GLN A 13 8.65 8.78 7.60
N PRO A 14 9.11 8.82 8.87
CA PRO A 14 8.48 8.04 9.93
C PRO A 14 7.03 8.47 10.18
N GLN A 15 6.79 9.78 10.19
CA GLN A 15 5.46 10.36 10.44
C GLN A 15 4.52 10.13 9.25
N LEU A 16 5.05 10.30 8.03
CA LEU A 16 4.31 10.03 6.80
C LEU A 16 4.07 8.53 6.64
N LYS A 17 5.06 7.68 6.92
CA LYS A 17 4.94 6.21 6.90
C LYS A 17 3.81 5.77 7.82
N ARG A 18 3.72 6.30 9.05
CA ARG A 18 2.58 6.06 9.96
C ARG A 18 1.24 6.44 9.33
N LYS A 19 1.16 7.59 8.64
CA LYS A 19 -0.05 8.01 7.91
C LYS A 19 -0.37 7.15 6.70
N PHE A 20 0.59 6.39 6.18
CA PHE A 20 0.38 5.43 5.11
C PHE A 20 0.18 4.00 5.61
N THR A 21 0.59 3.61 6.82
CA THR A 21 0.40 2.25 7.35
C THR A 21 -1.09 1.91 7.47
N SER A 22 -1.51 0.77 6.92
CA SER A 22 -2.87 0.25 7.09
C SER A 22 -3.10 -0.10 8.55
N LEU A 23 -4.27 0.22 9.08
CA LEU A 23 -4.66 -0.15 10.44
C LEU A 23 -5.08 -1.62 10.49
N ASP A 24 -5.01 -2.23 11.67
CA ASP A 24 -5.52 -3.59 11.83
C ASP A 24 -7.04 -3.61 11.58
N GLY A 25 -7.49 -4.62 10.83
CA GLY A 25 -8.88 -4.72 10.37
C GLY A 25 -9.34 -3.65 9.36
N GLU A 26 -8.49 -2.72 8.93
CA GLU A 26 -8.88 -1.69 7.95
C GLU A 26 -9.23 -2.34 6.59
N SER A 27 -10.38 -1.96 6.04
CA SER A 27 -10.77 -2.38 4.70
C SER A 27 -9.94 -1.65 3.64
N LEU A 28 -9.77 -2.27 2.48
CA LEU A 28 -9.07 -1.67 1.34
C LEU A 28 -9.69 -0.32 0.92
N GLU A 29 -11.02 -0.22 0.99
CA GLU A 29 -11.77 1.01 0.67
C GLU A 29 -11.51 2.13 1.67
N SER A 30 -11.57 1.82 2.97
CA SER A 30 -11.30 2.82 4.03
C SER A 30 -9.86 3.32 3.94
N TYR A 31 -8.92 2.39 3.72
CA TYR A 31 -7.52 2.69 3.50
C TYR A 31 -7.32 3.62 2.29
N TYR A 32 -7.93 3.29 1.14
CA TYR A 32 -7.91 4.13 -0.05
C TYR A 32 -8.44 5.55 0.21
N SER A 33 -9.58 5.68 0.88
CA SER A 33 -10.18 6.98 1.19
C SER A 33 -9.24 7.85 2.05
N ARG A 34 -8.58 7.24 3.04
CA ARG A 34 -7.62 7.93 3.91
C ARG A 34 -6.39 8.42 3.13
N ILE A 35 -5.81 7.59 2.27
CA ILE A 35 -4.66 7.98 1.46
C ILE A 35 -5.04 9.04 0.42
N TYR A 36 -6.23 8.95 -0.19
CA TYR A 36 -6.73 9.98 -1.12
C TYR A 36 -6.82 11.37 -0.46
N LYS A 37 -7.34 11.45 0.77
CA LYS A 37 -7.36 12.70 1.55
C LYS A 37 -5.94 13.23 1.80
N LEU A 38 -5.01 12.36 2.19
CA LEU A 38 -3.62 12.71 2.42
C LEU A 38 -2.93 13.23 1.16
N MET A 39 -3.16 12.64 -0.01
CA MET A 39 -2.62 13.13 -1.28
C MET A 39 -3.13 14.54 -1.62
N ASN A 40 -4.43 14.78 -1.40
CA ASN A 40 -5.02 16.09 -1.62
C ASN A 40 -4.40 17.15 -0.68
N GLU A 41 -4.12 16.78 0.58
CA GLU A 41 -3.37 17.64 1.52
C GLU A 41 -1.95 17.94 1.04
N LEU A 42 -1.20 16.92 0.62
CA LEU A 42 0.17 17.10 0.11
C LEU A 42 0.18 18.00 -1.13
N THR A 43 -0.78 17.81 -2.03
CA THR A 43 -0.94 18.62 -3.25
C THR A 43 -1.25 20.08 -2.91
N ARG A 44 -2.18 20.34 -1.98
CA ARG A 44 -2.48 21.69 -1.49
C ARG A 44 -1.26 22.38 -0.86
N ASN A 45 -0.41 21.60 -0.19
CA ASN A 45 0.84 22.07 0.41
C ASN A 45 1.99 22.22 -0.59
N LYS A 46 1.71 22.17 -1.91
CA LYS A 46 2.69 22.27 -3.01
C LYS A 46 3.76 21.17 -2.99
N CYS A 47 3.52 20.06 -2.30
CA CYS A 47 4.39 18.88 -2.37
C CYS A 47 4.11 18.14 -3.68
N LYS A 48 5.10 18.07 -4.58
CA LYS A 48 5.01 17.23 -5.78
C LYS A 48 5.17 15.76 -5.39
N VAL A 49 4.10 14.99 -5.51
CA VAL A 49 4.11 13.53 -5.36
C VAL A 49 3.67 12.91 -6.68
N THR A 50 4.41 11.92 -7.17
CA THR A 50 4.05 11.20 -8.39
C THR A 50 3.10 10.04 -8.10
N ASN A 51 2.23 9.68 -9.05
CA ASN A 51 1.35 8.50 -8.93
C ASN A 51 2.14 7.25 -8.59
N HIS A 52 3.31 7.04 -9.21
CA HIS A 52 4.17 5.90 -8.93
C HIS A 52 4.63 5.86 -7.46
N GLN A 53 5.08 6.99 -6.90
CA GLN A 53 5.49 7.05 -5.49
C GLN A 53 4.33 6.73 -4.55
N VAL A 54 3.13 7.23 -4.84
CA VAL A 54 1.93 6.92 -4.06
C VAL A 54 1.60 5.43 -4.18
N ASN A 55 1.52 4.88 -5.39
CA ASN A 55 1.12 3.49 -5.62
C ASN A 55 2.09 2.52 -4.94
N VAL A 56 3.40 2.78 -5.02
CA VAL A 56 4.42 1.99 -4.33
C VAL A 56 4.27 2.11 -2.81
N GLN A 57 4.09 3.31 -2.28
CA GLN A 57 3.98 3.52 -0.83
C GLN A 57 2.68 2.93 -0.27
N PHE A 58 1.57 3.05 -1.01
CA PHE A 58 0.28 2.47 -0.70
C PHE A 58 0.39 0.95 -0.54
N LEU A 59 1.01 0.26 -1.50
CA LEU A 59 1.20 -1.18 -1.43
C LEU A 59 2.17 -1.61 -0.33
N LEU A 60 3.28 -0.89 -0.15
CA LEU A 60 4.27 -1.23 0.88
C LEU A 60 3.72 -1.13 2.31
N GLN A 61 2.64 -0.37 2.48
CA GLN A 61 2.05 -0.10 3.78
C GLN A 61 0.70 -0.81 3.99
N LEU A 62 0.26 -1.61 3.01
CA LEU A 62 -0.85 -2.55 3.13
C LEU A 62 -0.45 -3.82 3.90
N GLN A 63 -1.47 -4.61 4.24
CA GLN A 63 -1.32 -5.89 4.93
C GLN A 63 -0.40 -6.87 4.15
N PRO A 64 0.32 -7.79 4.84
CA PRO A 64 1.33 -8.67 4.23
C PRO A 64 0.84 -9.52 3.06
N GLU A 65 -0.46 -9.78 2.96
CA GLU A 65 -1.09 -10.55 1.88
C GLU A 65 -0.97 -9.83 0.53
N TRP A 66 -0.85 -8.50 0.52
CA TRP A 66 -0.66 -7.69 -0.68
C TRP A 66 0.78 -7.68 -1.20
N GLN A 67 1.74 -8.31 -0.50
CA GLN A 67 3.17 -8.22 -0.86
C GLN A 67 3.50 -8.87 -2.21
N ARG A 68 2.73 -9.86 -2.67
CA ARG A 68 2.90 -10.42 -4.02
C ARG A 68 2.66 -9.37 -5.10
N PHE A 69 1.70 -8.46 -4.89
CA PHE A 69 1.43 -7.34 -5.80
C PHE A 69 2.54 -6.29 -5.76
N VAL A 70 3.22 -6.08 -4.62
CA VAL A 70 4.38 -5.15 -4.54
C VAL A 70 5.44 -5.50 -5.57
N THR A 71 5.76 -6.79 -5.75
CA THR A 71 6.77 -7.24 -6.71
C THR A 71 6.31 -6.97 -8.14
N LEU A 72 5.06 -7.29 -8.47
CA LEU A 72 4.48 -7.05 -9.80
C LEU A 72 4.45 -5.56 -10.14
N VAL A 73 4.08 -4.70 -9.19
CA VAL A 73 4.06 -3.23 -9.39
C VAL A 73 5.45 -2.64 -9.55
N LYS A 74 6.43 -3.13 -8.79
CA LYS A 74 7.82 -2.66 -8.92
C LYS A 74 8.44 -3.02 -10.26
N GLN A 75 8.08 -4.18 -10.82
CA GLN A 75 8.62 -4.68 -12.08
C GLN A 75 7.86 -4.14 -13.30
N SER A 76 6.56 -3.86 -13.17
CA SER A 76 5.74 -3.38 -14.28
C SER A 76 6.07 -1.95 -14.66
N GLN A 77 6.47 -1.75 -15.92
CA GLN A 77 6.63 -0.42 -16.52
C GLN A 77 5.28 0.27 -16.73
N GLU A 78 4.23 -0.50 -17.02
CA GLU A 78 2.88 0.04 -17.26
C GLU A 78 2.30 0.68 -15.99
N LEU A 79 2.51 0.05 -14.83
CA LEU A 79 1.98 0.52 -13.55
C LEU A 79 2.67 1.79 -13.02
N LYS A 80 3.77 2.24 -13.65
CA LYS A 80 4.40 3.54 -13.34
C LYS A 80 3.55 4.73 -13.80
N HIS A 81 2.73 4.53 -14.83
CA HIS A 81 1.92 5.58 -15.45
C HIS A 81 0.44 5.48 -15.08
N VAL A 82 0.03 4.38 -14.45
CA VAL A 82 -1.36 4.19 -14.01
C VAL A 82 -1.71 5.21 -12.91
N SER A 83 -2.87 5.85 -13.08
CA SER A 83 -3.42 6.76 -12.08
C SER A 83 -3.73 6.03 -10.79
N TYR A 84 -3.71 6.75 -9.67
CA TYR A 84 -4.06 6.17 -8.37
C TYR A 84 -5.45 5.51 -8.35
N HIS A 85 -6.44 6.12 -9.02
CA HIS A 85 -7.79 5.57 -9.12
C HIS A 85 -7.83 4.23 -9.86
N LYS A 86 -7.23 4.18 -11.06
CA LYS A 86 -7.15 2.94 -11.84
C LYS A 86 -6.34 1.87 -11.11
N PHE A 87 -5.32 2.29 -10.37
CA PHE A 87 -4.54 1.38 -9.53
C PHE A 87 -5.38 0.75 -8.42
N TYR A 88 -6.20 1.54 -7.74
CA TYR A 88 -7.16 1.03 -6.75
C TYR A 88 -8.17 0.06 -7.35
N ASP A 89 -8.71 0.35 -8.53
CA ASP A 89 -9.65 -0.55 -9.22
C ASP A 89 -9.03 -1.92 -9.51
N ILE A 90 -7.76 -1.95 -9.91
CA ILE A 90 -6.99 -3.19 -10.09
C ILE A 90 -6.91 -3.96 -8.77
N LEU A 91 -6.54 -3.30 -7.66
CA LEU A 91 -6.45 -3.97 -6.37
C LEU A 91 -7.80 -4.52 -5.89
N LYS A 92 -8.88 -3.79 -6.15
CA LYS A 92 -10.24 -4.22 -5.81
C LYS A 92 -10.63 -5.51 -6.53
N GLN A 93 -10.20 -5.71 -7.78
CA GLN A 93 -10.43 -6.96 -8.52
C GLN A 93 -9.75 -8.16 -7.86
N HIS A 94 -8.60 -7.96 -7.22
CA HIS A 94 -7.85 -9.01 -6.53
C HIS A 94 -8.20 -9.19 -5.06
N GLN A 95 -9.18 -8.45 -4.54
CA GLN A 95 -9.50 -8.46 -3.12
C GLN A 95 -9.97 -9.84 -2.62
N HIS A 96 -10.69 -10.61 -3.46
CA HIS A 96 -11.13 -11.96 -3.11
C HIS A 96 -9.95 -12.90 -2.87
N GLU A 97 -9.01 -12.97 -3.81
CA GLU A 97 -7.80 -13.80 -3.72
C GLU A 97 -6.98 -13.46 -2.46
N VAL A 98 -6.84 -12.17 -2.16
CA VAL A 98 -6.15 -11.70 -0.95
C VAL A 98 -6.88 -12.14 0.32
N ASN A 99 -8.21 -12.09 0.33
CA ASN A 99 -9.01 -12.53 1.47
C ASN A 99 -8.89 -14.05 1.69
N GLU A 100 -8.81 -14.86 0.64
CA GLU A 100 -8.56 -16.30 0.73
C GLU A 100 -7.18 -16.57 1.35
N ILE A 101 -6.13 -15.89 0.88
CA ILE A 101 -4.79 -16.01 1.45
C ILE A 101 -4.78 -15.64 2.94
N ARG A 102 -5.53 -14.59 3.33
CA ARG A 102 -5.68 -14.18 4.73
C ARG A 102 -6.38 -15.25 5.56
N ALA A 103 -7.50 -15.78 5.06
CA ALA A 103 -8.27 -16.82 5.74
C ALA A 103 -7.44 -18.09 5.94
N GLU A 104 -6.71 -18.53 4.92
CA GLU A 104 -5.80 -19.67 5.03
C GLU A 104 -4.69 -19.43 6.06
N LYS A 105 -4.09 -18.24 6.11
CA LYS A 105 -3.06 -17.92 7.12
C LYS A 105 -3.63 -18.00 8.53
N ILE A 106 -4.85 -17.51 8.73
CA ILE A 106 -5.54 -17.59 10.03
C ILE A 106 -5.83 -19.05 10.38
N ALA A 107 -6.35 -19.84 9.44
CA ALA A 107 -6.63 -21.26 9.64
C ALA A 107 -5.35 -22.05 10.00
N ARG A 108 -4.23 -21.81 9.30
CA ARG A 108 -2.92 -22.39 9.60
C ARG A 108 -2.40 -21.98 10.98
N ALA A 109 -2.58 -20.72 11.36
CA ALA A 109 -2.17 -20.25 12.68
C ALA A 109 -3.02 -20.87 13.80
N ALA A 110 -4.31 -21.09 13.56
CA ALA A 110 -5.24 -21.71 14.49
C ALA A 110 -5.05 -23.23 14.61
N ASN A 111 -4.66 -23.90 13.52
CA ASN A 111 -4.35 -25.33 13.52
C ASN A 111 -3.11 -25.64 12.65
N PRO A 112 -1.91 -25.57 13.24
CA PRO A 112 -0.64 -25.80 12.51
C PRO A 112 -0.51 -27.20 11.88
N LEU A 113 -1.33 -28.19 12.30
CA LEU A 113 -1.27 -29.58 11.84
C LEU A 113 -2.28 -29.92 10.73
N ALA A 114 -3.12 -28.99 10.29
CA ALA A 114 -4.26 -29.25 9.39
C ALA A 114 -3.91 -29.59 7.91
N LEU A 115 -2.65 -29.53 7.50
CA LEU A 115 -2.20 -29.70 6.09
C LEU A 115 -1.30 -30.92 5.86
N VAL A 116 -1.10 -31.78 6.86
CA VAL A 116 -0.20 -32.96 6.79
C VAL A 116 -0.98 -34.29 6.65
N ALA A 117 -2.28 -34.25 6.33
CA ALA A 117 -3.10 -35.45 6.09
C ALA A 117 -3.36 -35.67 4.60
#